data_AF-A0A838UYS7-F1
#
_entry.id   AF-A0A838UYS7-F1
#
_cell.length_a   1.000
_cell.length_b   1.000
_cell.length_c   1.000
_cell.angle_alpha   90.00
_cell.angle_beta   90.00
_cell.angle_gamma   90.00
#
_symmetry.space_group_name_H-M   'P 1'
#
loop_
_entity.id
_entity.type
_entity.pdbx_description
1 polymer ?
#
loop_
_entity_poly.entity_id
_entity_poly.type
_entity_poly.pdbx_seq_one_letter_code
_entity_poly.pdbx_strand_id
1 'polypeptide(L)'
;MADAEMPQIESPKEGESREVLVDDLAETGDYWLSVTDAARVTRRQEITIRRWIAVGELPVRRQRMGLNKRTRHVRASDLAKITPIIDPSAAITGEVGNLDLTNIPHQQAQLMTKQQEMALRCAEIEQTLATFVAQWEVDRHRQETAQYEALTVIQQEFSTHIQT
;
A
#
# COMPACT_ATOMS: atom_id res chain seq x y z
N MET A 1 -77.35 8.80 11.84
CA MET A 1 -76.51 8.86 10.63
C MET A 1 -75.18 9.41 11.09
N ALA A 2 -74.16 8.57 11.14
CA ALA A 2 -72.84 8.94 11.63
C ALA A 2 -72.00 9.38 10.42
N ASP A 3 -71.61 10.66 10.40
CA ASP A 3 -70.67 11.20 9.43
C ASP A 3 -69.29 10.60 9.70
N ALA A 4 -68.83 9.78 8.76
CA ALA A 4 -67.52 9.15 8.81
C ALA A 4 -66.45 10.19 8.43
N GLU A 5 -65.66 10.61 9.43
CA GLU A 5 -64.39 11.29 9.21
C GLU A 5 -63.50 10.42 8.31
N MET A 6 -63.27 10.89 7.08
CA MET A 6 -62.24 10.34 6.22
C MET A 6 -60.86 10.60 6.85
N PRO A 7 -60.03 9.57 7.08
CA PRO A 7 -58.65 9.81 7.49
C PRO A 7 -57.90 10.46 6.32
N GLN A 8 -57.47 11.70 6.54
CA GLN A 8 -56.52 12.37 5.66
C GLN A 8 -55.23 11.55 5.64
N ILE A 9 -54.96 10.90 4.51
CA ILE A 9 -53.67 10.24 4.26
C ILE A 9 -52.67 11.37 4.07
N GLU A 10 -51.96 11.70 5.14
CA GLU A 10 -50.84 12.63 5.12
C GLU A 10 -49.80 12.16 4.10
N SER A 11 -49.58 12.97 3.07
CA SER A 11 -48.44 12.81 2.16
C SER A 11 -47.12 12.80 2.95
N PRO A 12 -46.16 11.92 2.61
CA PRO A 12 -44.91 11.82 3.34
C PRO A 12 -44.12 13.12 3.25
N LYS A 13 -43.67 13.64 4.41
CA LYS A 13 -42.83 14.83 4.54
C LYS A 13 -41.49 14.63 3.82
N GLU A 14 -41.23 15.47 2.81
CA GLU A 14 -39.90 15.63 2.22
C GLU A 14 -38.92 16.13 3.29
N GLY A 15 -37.92 15.31 3.64
CA GLY A 15 -36.81 15.73 4.52
C GLY A 15 -36.39 14.73 5.60
N GLU A 16 -37.14 13.65 5.82
CA GLU A 16 -36.71 12.59 6.73
C GLU A 16 -35.64 11.72 6.06
N SER A 17 -34.39 11.96 6.46
CA SER A 17 -33.25 11.12 6.16
C SER A 17 -33.58 9.67 6.55
N ARG A 18 -33.77 8.79 5.56
CA ARG A 18 -34.08 7.35 5.77
C ARG A 18 -32.83 6.53 6.09
N GLU A 19 -31.84 7.18 6.71
CA GLU A 19 -30.54 6.59 6.97
C GLU A 19 -30.66 5.39 7.89
N VAL A 20 -30.21 4.24 7.39
CA VAL A 20 -30.11 3.01 8.19
C VAL A 20 -28.80 3.05 8.95
N LEU A 21 -28.87 3.01 10.28
CA LEU A 21 -27.70 3.03 11.15
C LEU A 21 -27.39 1.62 11.64
N VAL A 22 -26.11 1.25 11.65
CA VAL A 22 -25.67 -0.07 12.11
C VAL A 22 -24.41 0.02 12.97
N ASP A 23 -24.30 -0.86 13.95
CA ASP A 23 -23.25 -0.80 14.97
C ASP A 23 -22.09 -1.78 14.67
N ASP A 24 -22.38 -3.02 14.25
CA ASP A 24 -21.37 -4.12 14.18
C ASP A 24 -21.18 -4.76 12.81
N LEU A 25 -19.93 -4.92 12.35
CA LEU A 25 -19.58 -5.54 11.06
C LEU A 25 -20.37 -6.83 10.76
N ALA A 26 -20.72 -7.04 9.49
CA ALA A 26 -21.59 -8.17 9.12
C ALA A 26 -20.86 -9.52 9.19
N GLU A 27 -19.56 -9.55 8.88
CA GLU A 27 -18.76 -10.76 8.76
C GLU A 27 -17.34 -10.55 9.32
N THR A 28 -16.64 -11.65 9.65
CA THR A 28 -15.29 -11.64 10.26
C THR A 28 -14.21 -11.03 9.36
N GLY A 29 -14.43 -10.93 8.04
CA GLY A 29 -13.53 -10.28 7.08
C GLY A 29 -14.05 -8.94 6.54
N ASP A 30 -15.17 -8.45 7.08
CA ASP A 30 -15.74 -7.17 6.67
C ASP A 30 -14.99 -6.00 7.33
N TYR A 31 -15.07 -4.83 6.73
CA TYR A 31 -14.37 -3.65 7.23
C TYR A 31 -15.15 -2.36 6.94
N TRP A 32 -14.83 -1.32 7.71
CA TRP A 32 -15.44 -0.01 7.56
C TRP A 32 -14.68 0.82 6.52
N LEU A 33 -15.42 1.39 5.57
CA LEU A 33 -14.93 2.31 4.55
C LEU A 33 -15.45 3.71 4.82
N SER A 34 -14.58 4.72 4.74
CA SER A 34 -15.05 6.11 4.64
C SER A 34 -15.85 6.32 3.35
N VAL A 35 -16.76 7.29 3.30
CA VAL A 35 -17.52 7.60 2.06
C VAL A 35 -16.58 7.90 0.88
N THR A 36 -15.47 8.60 1.13
CA THR A 36 -14.48 8.92 0.10
C THR A 36 -13.74 7.66 -0.38
N ASP A 37 -13.40 6.74 0.52
CA ASP A 37 -12.75 5.49 0.11
C ASP A 37 -13.73 4.53 -0.57
N ALA A 38 -14.98 4.47 -0.13
CA ALA A 38 -16.06 3.75 -0.83
C ALA A 38 -16.19 4.24 -2.28
N ALA A 39 -16.11 5.55 -2.51
CA ALA A 39 -16.11 6.14 -3.84
C ALA A 39 -14.88 5.72 -4.67
N ARG A 40 -13.69 5.71 -4.06
CA ARG A 40 -12.43 5.30 -4.73
C ARG A 40 -12.44 3.83 -5.13
N VAL A 41 -12.73 2.94 -4.19
CA VAL A 41 -12.67 1.48 -4.42
C VAL A 41 -13.72 1.01 -5.42
N THR A 42 -14.83 1.74 -5.55
CA THR A 42 -15.90 1.46 -6.53
C THR A 42 -15.78 2.28 -7.82
N ARG A 43 -14.80 3.20 -7.90
CA ARG A 43 -14.64 4.21 -8.97
C ARG A 43 -15.93 5.00 -9.26
N ARG A 44 -16.70 5.27 -8.22
CA ARG A 44 -17.91 6.10 -8.28
C ARG A 44 -17.65 7.49 -7.73
N GLN A 45 -18.57 8.40 -8.00
CA GLN A 45 -18.52 9.73 -7.41
C GLN A 45 -19.03 9.67 -5.96
N GLU A 46 -18.40 10.43 -5.07
CA GLU A 46 -18.77 10.48 -3.65
C GLU A 46 -20.24 10.86 -3.42
N ILE A 47 -20.79 11.72 -4.29
CA ILE A 47 -22.21 12.12 -4.24
C ILE A 47 -23.16 10.94 -4.46
N THR A 48 -22.74 9.94 -5.22
CA THR A 48 -23.54 8.72 -5.46
C THR A 48 -23.64 7.90 -4.18
N ILE A 49 -22.51 7.71 -3.49
CA ILE A 49 -22.47 7.01 -2.20
C ILE A 49 -23.34 7.73 -1.16
N ARG A 50 -23.23 9.07 -1.09
CA ARG A 50 -24.05 9.90 -0.19
C ARG A 50 -25.55 9.79 -0.48
N ARG A 51 -25.94 9.65 -1.75
CA ARG A 51 -27.34 9.44 -2.14
C ARG A 51 -27.87 8.09 -1.66
N TRP A 52 -27.10 7.00 -1.81
CA TRP A 52 -27.49 5.69 -1.30
C TRP A 52 -27.68 5.70 0.22
N ILE A 53 -26.82 6.43 0.94
CA ILE A 53 -26.97 6.65 2.38
C ILE A 53 -28.27 7.39 2.70
N ALA A 54 -28.52 8.52 2.04
CA ALA A 54 -29.68 9.38 2.32
C ALA A 54 -31.03 8.69 2.03
N VAL A 55 -31.07 7.81 1.02
CA VAL A 55 -32.25 7.03 0.65
C VAL A 55 -32.42 5.79 1.54
N GLY A 56 -31.40 5.42 2.31
CA GLY A 56 -31.42 4.27 3.21
C GLY A 56 -30.98 2.95 2.57
N GLU A 57 -30.46 2.98 1.35
CA GLU A 57 -29.98 1.79 0.63
C GLU A 57 -28.61 1.33 1.14
N LEU A 58 -27.76 2.27 1.59
CA LEU A 58 -26.44 1.97 2.12
C LEU A 58 -26.38 2.29 3.62
N PRO A 59 -26.31 1.26 4.49
CA PRO A 59 -26.25 1.47 5.92
C PRO A 59 -24.94 2.13 6.36
N VAL A 60 -25.02 2.99 7.37
CA VAL A 60 -23.89 3.76 7.90
C VAL A 60 -23.65 3.42 9.36
N ARG A 61 -22.38 3.43 9.76
CA ARG A 61 -21.99 3.29 11.15
C ARG A 61 -22.61 4.39 12.02
N ARG A 62 -23.26 4.01 13.12
CA ARG A 62 -23.80 4.98 14.10
C ARG A 62 -22.71 5.84 14.74
N GLN A 63 -21.59 5.22 15.07
CA GLN A 63 -20.45 5.90 15.69
C GLN A 63 -19.59 6.60 14.63
N ARG A 64 -19.36 7.90 14.84
CA ARG A 64 -18.46 8.71 14.02
C ARG A 64 -17.02 8.45 14.46
N MET A 65 -16.21 7.86 13.59
CA MET A 65 -14.81 7.52 13.84
C MET A 65 -13.86 8.49 13.11
N GLY A 66 -12.65 8.68 13.65
CA GLY A 66 -11.60 9.51 13.06
C GLY A 66 -11.52 10.95 13.61
N LEU A 67 -10.45 11.65 13.23
CA LEU A 67 -10.18 13.04 13.66
C LEU A 67 -11.29 14.00 13.23
N ASN A 68 -11.95 13.71 12.10
CA ASN A 68 -13.09 14.45 11.59
C ASN A 68 -14.41 13.73 11.93
N LYS A 69 -15.11 14.20 12.96
CA LYS A 69 -16.41 13.68 13.42
C LYS A 69 -17.54 13.81 12.39
N ARG A 70 -17.30 14.37 11.20
CA ARG A 70 -18.27 14.44 10.09
C ARG A 70 -18.16 13.26 9.12
N THR A 71 -17.07 12.50 9.17
CA THR A 71 -16.85 11.38 8.23
C THR A 71 -17.77 10.22 8.56
N ARG A 72 -18.64 9.87 7.61
CA ARG A 72 -19.54 8.72 7.67
C ARG A 72 -18.78 7.47 7.20
N HIS A 73 -19.09 6.33 7.78
CA HIS A 73 -18.45 5.06 7.44
C HIS A 73 -19.51 4.02 7.06
N VAL A 74 -19.25 3.26 6.01
CA VAL A 74 -20.13 2.22 5.46
C VAL A 74 -19.40 0.89 5.47
N ARG A 75 -20.11 -0.24 5.46
CA ARG A 75 -19.47 -1.56 5.39
C ARG A 75 -19.06 -1.88 3.97
N ALA A 76 -17.91 -2.53 3.81
CA ALA A 76 -17.49 -3.05 2.51
C ALA A 76 -18.48 -4.11 1.99
N SER A 77 -19.00 -4.98 2.86
CA SER A 77 -20.01 -5.98 2.53
C SER A 77 -21.30 -5.38 1.97
N ASP A 78 -21.85 -4.36 2.63
CA ASP A 78 -23.08 -3.70 2.19
C ASP A 78 -22.87 -2.86 0.92
N LEU A 79 -21.70 -2.24 0.78
CA LEU A 79 -21.32 -1.54 -0.45
C LEU A 79 -21.24 -2.51 -1.63
N ALA A 80 -20.62 -3.68 -1.43
CA ALA A 80 -20.47 -4.71 -2.45
C ALA A 80 -21.80 -5.26 -2.98
N LYS A 81 -22.86 -5.24 -2.15
CA LYS A 81 -24.23 -5.64 -2.56
C LYS A 81 -24.84 -4.65 -3.56
N ILE A 82 -24.50 -3.37 -3.47
CA ILE A 82 -25.03 -2.31 -4.34
C ILE A 82 -24.17 -2.16 -5.59
N THR A 83 -22.84 -2.18 -5.42
CA THR A 83 -21.89 -1.96 -6.51
C THR A 83 -20.61 -2.76 -6.30
N PRO A 84 -20.02 -3.35 -7.35
CA PRO A 84 -18.80 -4.12 -7.21
C PRO A 84 -17.62 -3.24 -6.77
N ILE A 85 -16.81 -3.76 -5.85
CA ILE A 85 -15.53 -3.18 -5.46
C ILE A 85 -14.51 -3.52 -6.55
N ILE A 86 -14.02 -2.50 -7.25
CA ILE A 86 -13.11 -2.64 -8.40
C ILE A 86 -11.65 -2.68 -7.95
N ASP A 87 -11.30 -1.86 -6.97
CA ASP A 87 -9.93 -1.74 -6.46
C ASP A 87 -9.93 -1.63 -4.94
N PRO A 88 -9.82 -2.76 -4.22
CA PRO A 88 -9.78 -2.77 -2.75
C PRO A 88 -8.58 -2.02 -2.17
N SER A 89 -7.47 -1.94 -2.91
CA SER A 89 -6.22 -1.29 -2.47
C SER A 89 -6.27 0.24 -2.51
N ALA A 90 -7.26 0.81 -3.20
CA ALA A 90 -7.46 2.25 -3.30
C ALA A 90 -8.08 2.89 -2.04
N ALA A 91 -8.47 2.09 -1.05
CA ALA A 91 -8.97 2.59 0.23
C ALA A 91 -7.81 3.12 1.08
N ILE A 92 -7.82 4.43 1.37
CA ILE A 92 -6.83 5.05 2.26
C ILE A 92 -7.14 4.71 3.73
N THR A 93 -8.41 4.50 4.08
CA THR A 93 -8.81 4.07 5.45
C THR A 93 -8.55 2.60 5.77
N GLY A 94 -7.76 1.88 4.97
CA GLY A 94 -7.15 0.63 5.42
C GLY A 94 -6.21 0.89 6.61
N GLU A 95 -6.51 0.31 7.76
CA GLU A 95 -5.55 0.01 8.85
C GLU A 95 -4.80 1.16 9.55
N VAL A 96 -5.01 2.45 9.26
CA VAL A 96 -4.32 3.54 9.99
C VAL A 96 -4.98 3.91 11.34
N GLY A 97 -6.03 3.20 11.75
CA GLY A 97 -6.80 3.49 12.97
C GLY A 97 -6.92 2.36 14.00
N ASN A 98 -6.62 1.12 13.62
CA ASN A 98 -6.52 -0.01 14.53
C ASN A 98 -5.06 -0.42 14.58
N LEU A 99 -4.31 0.07 15.58
CA LEU A 99 -3.12 -0.67 16.01
C LEU A 99 -3.65 -2.02 16.50
N ASP A 100 -3.50 -3.07 15.71
CA ASP A 100 -3.67 -4.45 16.18
C ASP A 100 -2.52 -4.74 17.15
N LEU A 101 -2.66 -4.29 18.40
CA LEU A 101 -1.66 -4.39 19.47
C LEU A 101 -1.16 -5.83 19.68
N THR A 102 -1.96 -6.82 19.29
CA THR A 102 -1.62 -8.25 19.35
C THR A 102 -0.72 -8.71 18.20
N ASN A 103 -0.80 -8.10 17.01
CA ASN A 103 0.01 -8.48 15.84
C ASN A 103 1.31 -7.69 15.72
N ILE A 104 1.42 -6.53 16.40
CA ILE A 104 2.64 -5.71 16.40
C ILE A 104 3.90 -6.49 16.80
N PRO A 105 3.91 -7.33 17.86
CA PRO A 105 5.11 -8.08 18.22
C PRO A 105 5.55 -9.08 17.13
N HIS A 106 4.58 -9.72 16.47
CA HIS A 106 4.88 -10.66 15.37
C HIS A 106 5.37 -9.94 14.12
N GLN A 107 4.78 -8.79 13.78
CA GLN A 107 5.23 -7.95 12.68
C GLN A 107 6.63 -7.37 12.97
N GLN A 108 6.92 -6.95 14.21
CA GLN A 108 8.24 -6.50 14.63
C GLN A 108 9.27 -7.62 14.53
N ALA A 109 8.93 -8.85 14.96
CA ALA A 109 9.81 -9.99 14.81
C ALA A 109 10.13 -10.28 13.34
N GLN A 110 9.11 -10.28 12.47
CA GLN A 110 9.31 -10.46 11.02
C GLN A 110 10.14 -9.33 10.39
N LEU A 111 9.92 -8.09 10.81
CA LEU A 111 10.72 -6.94 10.35
C LEU A 111 12.17 -7.06 10.80
N MET A 112 12.44 -7.51 12.03
CA MET A 112 13.79 -7.76 12.51
C MET A 112 14.47 -8.89 11.74
N THR A 113 13.76 -9.99 11.46
CA THR A 113 14.30 -11.08 10.63
C THR A 113 14.65 -10.59 9.23
N LYS A 114 13.77 -9.78 8.61
CA LYS A 114 14.04 -9.17 7.30
C LYS A 114 15.22 -8.20 7.34
N GLN A 115 15.34 -7.40 8.40
CA GLN A 115 16.48 -6.50 8.59
C GLN A 115 17.79 -7.28 8.72
N GLN A 116 17.78 -8.38 9.47
CA GLN A 116 18.96 -9.23 9.62
C GLN A 116 19.35 -9.90 8.29
N GLU A 117 18.37 -10.38 7.53
CA GLU A 117 18.60 -10.94 6.19
C GLU A 117 19.18 -9.88 5.24
N MET A 118 18.64 -8.67 5.25
CA MET A 118 19.16 -7.56 4.44
C MET A 118 20.60 -7.21 4.84
N ALA A 119 20.91 -7.17 6.14
CA ALA A 119 22.25 -6.88 6.63
C ALA A 119 23.27 -7.94 6.18
N LEU A 120 22.88 -9.23 6.23
CA LEU A 120 23.72 -10.33 5.74
C LEU A 120 23.96 -10.23 4.23
N ARG A 121 22.91 -9.95 3.44
CA ARG A 121 23.06 -9.75 1.99
C ARG A 121 23.96 -8.57 1.64
N CYS A 122 23.87 -7.46 2.38
CA CYS A 122 24.77 -6.33 2.20
C CYS A 122 26.22 -6.70 2.49
N ALA A 123 26.48 -7.44 3.58
CA ALA A 123 27.83 -7.90 3.93
C ALA A 123 28.42 -8.85 2.86
N GLU A 124 27.61 -9.76 2.32
CA GLU A 124 28.01 -10.64 1.21
C GLU A 124 28.37 -9.85 -0.05
N ILE A 125 27.57 -8.83 -0.40
CA ILE A 125 27.84 -7.95 -1.53
C ILE A 125 29.14 -7.17 -1.31
N GLU A 126 29.35 -6.61 -0.12
CA GLU A 126 30.58 -5.89 0.23
C GLU A 126 31.81 -6.79 0.13
N GLN A 127 31.73 -8.01 0.64
CA GLN A 127 32.82 -8.98 0.55
C GLN A 127 33.12 -9.35 -0.90
N THR A 128 32.07 -9.58 -1.70
CA THR A 128 32.20 -9.88 -3.13
C THR A 128 32.87 -8.71 -3.86
N LEU A 129 32.43 -7.48 -3.63
CA LEU A 129 33.04 -6.28 -4.21
C LEU A 129 34.51 -6.13 -3.79
N ALA A 130 34.83 -6.35 -2.51
CA ALA A 130 36.21 -6.28 -2.02
C ALA A 130 37.12 -7.31 -2.72
N THR A 131 36.63 -8.54 -2.92
CA THR A 131 37.40 -9.55 -3.67
C THR A 131 37.60 -9.18 -5.12
N PHE A 132 36.57 -8.63 -5.79
CA PHE A 132 36.70 -8.15 -7.16
C PHE A 132 37.72 -7.01 -7.27
N VAL A 133 37.67 -6.02 -6.36
CA VAL A 133 38.63 -4.91 -6.37
C VAL A 133 40.06 -5.41 -6.19
N ALA A 134 40.29 -6.31 -5.23
CA ALA A 134 41.62 -6.88 -5.01
C ALA A 134 42.14 -7.67 -6.23
N GLN A 135 41.28 -8.46 -6.88
CA GLN A 135 41.65 -9.17 -8.11
C GLN A 135 42.00 -8.20 -9.24
N TRP A 136 41.19 -7.17 -9.44
CA TRP A 136 41.43 -6.14 -10.45
C TRP A 136 42.75 -5.40 -10.24
N GLU A 137 43.12 -5.10 -8.99
CA GLU A 137 44.39 -4.48 -8.68
C GLU A 137 45.59 -5.38 -9.03
N VAL A 138 45.49 -6.68 -8.71
CA VAL A 138 46.51 -7.67 -9.07
C VAL A 138 46.64 -7.80 -10.58
N ASP A 139 45.52 -7.92 -11.30
CA ASP A 139 45.52 -8.03 -12.77
C ASP A 139 46.07 -6.77 -13.44
N ARG A 140 45.73 -5.58 -12.91
CA ARG A 140 46.29 -4.30 -13.37
C ARG A 140 47.81 -4.28 -13.22
N HIS A 141 48.34 -4.62 -12.04
CA HIS A 141 49.78 -4.64 -11.81
C HIS A 141 50.49 -5.67 -12.68
N ARG A 142 49.89 -6.84 -12.89
CA ARG A 142 50.43 -7.86 -13.80
C ARG A 142 50.52 -7.36 -15.24
N GLN A 143 49.50 -6.61 -15.69
CA GLN A 143 49.49 -6.00 -17.01
C GLN A 143 50.55 -4.92 -17.14
N GLU A 144 50.71 -4.05 -16.13
CA GLU A 144 51.75 -3.03 -16.09
C GLU A 144 53.15 -3.67 -16.17
N THR A 145 53.43 -4.70 -15.38
CA THR A 145 54.72 -5.41 -15.43
C THR A 145 54.98 -6.05 -16.78
N ALA A 146 53.97 -6.69 -17.38
CA ALA A 146 54.11 -7.30 -18.70
C ALA A 146 54.37 -6.26 -19.81
N GLN A 147 53.78 -5.07 -19.70
CA GLN A 147 54.04 -3.97 -20.62
C GLN A 147 55.48 -3.45 -20.48
N TYR A 148 55.96 -3.25 -19.25
CA TYR A 148 57.35 -2.84 -19.02
C TYR A 148 58.34 -3.88 -19.55
N GLU A 149 58.11 -5.17 -19.27
CA GLU A 149 58.94 -6.26 -19.80
C GLU A 149 58.96 -6.26 -21.34
N ALA A 150 57.79 -6.18 -21.98
CA ALA A 150 57.70 -6.12 -23.44
C ALA A 150 58.45 -4.91 -24.03
N LEU A 151 58.33 -3.72 -23.42
CA LEU A 151 59.07 -2.54 -23.84
C LEU A 151 60.59 -2.71 -23.68
N THR A 152 61.05 -3.33 -22.60
CA THR A 152 62.48 -3.58 -22.40
C THR A 152 63.06 -4.57 -23.41
N VAL A 153 62.32 -5.62 -23.76
CA VAL A 153 62.72 -6.57 -24.81
C VAL A 153 62.85 -5.86 -26.16
N ILE A 154 61.85 -5.05 -26.54
CA ILE A 154 61.89 -4.27 -27.78
C ILE A 154 63.10 -3.32 -27.79
N GLN A 155 63.36 -2.61 -26.69
CA GLN A 155 64.52 -1.71 -26.58
C GLN A 155 65.86 -2.46 -26.72
N GLN A 156 65.98 -3.65 -26.15
CA GLN A 156 67.18 -4.49 -26.29
C GLN A 156 67.37 -4.95 -27.74
N GLU A 157 66.32 -5.43 -28.40
CA GLU A 157 66.35 -5.81 -29.82
C GLU A 157 66.82 -4.64 -30.70
N PHE A 158 66.23 -3.45 -30.54
CA PHE A 158 66.67 -2.25 -31.27
C PHE A 158 68.14 -1.88 -30.99
N SER A 159 68.58 -1.98 -29.74
CA SER A 159 69.98 -1.67 -29.38
C SER A 159 70.96 -2.63 -30.04
N THR A 160 70.61 -3.91 -30.13
CA THR A 160 71.46 -4.93 -30.79
C THR A 160 71.53 -4.75 -32.31
N HIS A 161 70.46 -4.27 -32.96
CA HIS A 161 70.41 -4.10 -34.42
C HIS A 161 71.18 -2.86 -34.92
N ILE A 162 71.41 -1.85 -34.08
CA ILE A 162 72.14 -0.63 -34.45
C ILE A 162 73.68 -0.83 -34.37
N GLN A 163 74.15 -1.87 -33.66
CA GLN A 163 75.59 -2.13 -33.46
C GLN A 163 76.21 -3.10 -34.49
N THR A 164 75.40 -3.68 -35.36
CA THR A 164 75.83 -4.51 -36.53
C THR A 164 75.74 -3.71 -37.81
#